data_AF-A0A091N9N2-F1
#
_entry.id   AF-A0A091N9N2-F1
#
_cell.length_a   1.000
_cell.length_b   1.000
_cell.length_c   1.000
_cell.angle_alpha   90.00
_cell.angle_beta   90.00
_cell.angle_gamma   90.00
#
_symmetry.space_group_name_H-M   'P 1'
#
loop_
_entity.id
_entity.type
_entity.pdbx_description
1 polymer ?
#
loop_
_entity_poly.entity_id
_entity_poly.type
_entity_poly.pdbx_seq_one_letter_code
_entity_poly.pdbx_strand_id
1 'polypeptide(L)'
;RSMNVFLIVYLCILISKALINTVLKYVWQSEPFRDEPWYNQKTEPERKRNLFLRAFTDFLAFMVLFNYIIPVSMYVTVEMQKFLGSYFLTWDEEMFDEDTGEGPLVNTSDLNEELGQIEYVFTDKTGTLTENNMEFVECCIEGHVYVPHVICNGQVLNDCTGIDMIDSSPGGSGKVWELFLCTYFFPMKHENGTEREELFFRALCLCHTVQVKDDDSVDGLKKNQLSRRSCIYISSSPDEVALVEGIQR
;
A
#
# COMPACT_ATOMS: atom_id res chain seq x y z
N ARG A 1 5.13 -15.80 17.25
CA ARG A 1 6.01 -16.05 18.43
C ARG A 1 5.27 -16.01 19.77
N SER A 2 4.43 -15.00 20.04
CA SER A 2 3.67 -14.89 21.30
C SER A 2 2.79 -16.13 21.59
N MET A 3 2.14 -16.70 20.58
CA MET A 3 1.36 -17.94 20.71
C MET A 3 2.16 -19.13 21.27
N ASN A 4 3.43 -19.29 20.85
CA ASN A 4 4.28 -20.36 21.36
C ASN A 4 4.63 -20.16 22.84
N VAL A 5 4.75 -18.91 23.28
CA VAL A 5 4.93 -18.58 24.71
C VAL A 5 3.69 -18.98 25.50
N PHE A 6 2.49 -18.68 25.01
CA PHE A 6 1.26 -19.12 25.65
C PHE A 6 1.13 -20.65 25.73
N LEU A 7 1.53 -21.38 24.68
CA LEU A 7 1.55 -22.85 24.71
C LEU A 7 2.49 -23.39 25.80
N ILE A 8 3.67 -22.81 25.95
CA ILE A 8 4.61 -23.17 27.02
C ILE A 8 4.00 -22.87 28.40
N VAL A 9 3.36 -21.72 28.57
CA VAL A 9 2.66 -21.37 29.82
C VAL A 9 1.53 -22.36 30.12
N TYR A 10 0.70 -22.73 29.14
CA TYR A 10 -0.34 -23.73 29.32
C TYR A 10 0.22 -25.12 29.64
N LEU A 11 1.34 -25.51 29.04
CA LEU A 11 2.03 -26.75 29.36
C LEU A 11 2.53 -26.76 30.82
N CYS A 12 3.13 -25.65 31.29
CA CYS A 12 3.54 -25.51 32.69
C CYS A 12 2.34 -25.60 33.64
N ILE A 13 1.22 -24.95 33.31
CA ILE A 13 -0.02 -25.01 34.09
C ILE A 13 -0.56 -26.44 34.11
N LEU A 14 -0.56 -27.15 32.97
CA LEU A 14 -1.02 -28.54 32.86
C LEU A 14 -0.20 -29.47 33.77
N ILE A 15 1.13 -29.39 33.69
CA ILE A 15 2.04 -30.21 34.51
C ILE A 15 1.83 -29.90 36.00
N SER A 16 1.76 -28.62 36.37
CA SER A 16 1.54 -28.23 37.77
C SER A 16 0.21 -28.74 38.32
N LYS A 17 -0.88 -28.64 37.57
CA LYS A 17 -2.20 -29.18 37.96
C LYS A 17 -2.18 -30.69 38.08
N ALA A 18 -1.56 -31.39 37.13
CA ALA A 18 -1.45 -32.85 37.18
C ALA A 18 -0.62 -33.30 38.41
N LEU A 19 0.48 -32.62 38.71
CA LEU A 19 1.30 -32.87 39.89
C LEU A 19 0.52 -32.62 41.19
N ILE A 20 -0.12 -31.45 41.33
CA ILE A 20 -0.91 -31.10 42.52
C ILE A 20 -2.01 -32.14 42.74
N ASN A 21 -2.78 -32.50 41.71
CA ASN A 21 -3.85 -33.50 41.85
C ASN A 21 -3.31 -34.90 42.18
N THR A 22 -2.15 -35.28 41.64
CA THR A 22 -1.50 -36.56 41.99
C THR A 22 -1.10 -36.56 43.45
N VAL A 23 -0.47 -35.49 43.95
CA VAL A 23 -0.10 -35.36 45.37
C VAL A 23 -1.35 -35.37 46.26
N LEU A 24 -2.39 -34.61 45.92
CA LEU A 24 -3.65 -34.59 46.66
C LEU A 24 -4.31 -35.97 46.70
N LYS A 25 -4.28 -36.74 45.61
CA LYS A 25 -4.76 -38.12 45.58
C LYS A 25 -4.01 -38.99 46.58
N TYR A 26 -2.69 -38.91 46.64
CA TYR A 26 -1.87 -39.69 47.57
C TYR A 26 -2.05 -39.27 49.03
N VAL A 27 -2.17 -37.97 49.28
CA VAL A 27 -2.49 -37.45 50.62
C VAL A 27 -3.87 -37.92 51.06
N TRP A 28 -4.86 -37.93 50.16
CA TRP A 28 -6.19 -38.45 50.46
C TRP A 28 -6.22 -39.97 50.70
N GLN A 29 -5.39 -40.72 49.96
CA GLN A 29 -5.25 -42.17 50.08
C GLN A 29 -4.32 -42.62 51.22
N SER A 30 -3.81 -41.69 52.05
CA SER A 30 -2.97 -42.07 53.20
C SER A 30 -3.73 -42.85 54.26
N GLU A 31 -5.06 -42.71 54.32
CA GLU A 31 -5.91 -43.51 55.22
C GLU A 31 -6.22 -44.88 54.60
N PRO A 32 -5.92 -46.00 55.29
CA PRO A 32 -6.11 -47.35 54.75
C PRO A 32 -7.55 -47.66 54.33
N PHE A 33 -8.53 -47.08 55.05
CA PHE A 33 -9.95 -47.21 54.74
C PHE A 33 -10.35 -46.54 53.41
N ARG A 34 -9.61 -45.51 52.98
CA ARG A 34 -9.90 -44.74 51.75
C ARG A 34 -9.22 -45.31 50.50
N ASP A 35 -8.09 -46.00 50.66
CA ASP A 35 -7.37 -46.59 49.51
C ASP A 35 -8.04 -47.89 49.01
N GLU A 36 -8.63 -48.70 49.92
CA GLU A 36 -9.36 -49.94 49.58
C GLU A 36 -10.65 -50.07 50.41
N PRO A 37 -11.72 -49.35 50.06
CA PRO A 37 -13.02 -49.54 50.71
C PRO A 37 -13.61 -50.91 50.34
N TRP A 38 -14.45 -51.45 51.24
CA TRP A 38 -14.99 -52.82 51.15
C TRP A 38 -15.75 -53.13 49.84
N TYR A 39 -16.31 -52.10 49.19
CA TYR A 39 -17.10 -52.22 47.97
C TYR A 39 -16.31 -52.05 46.67
N ASN A 40 -15.04 -51.61 46.71
CA ASN A 40 -14.19 -51.42 45.52
C ASN A 40 -12.76 -51.91 45.79
N GLN A 41 -12.61 -53.24 45.79
CA GLN A 41 -11.33 -53.91 46.03
C GLN A 41 -10.44 -53.85 44.79
N LYS A 42 -9.13 -53.65 44.97
CA LYS A 42 -8.16 -53.62 43.87
C LYS A 42 -7.87 -55.02 43.35
N THR A 43 -7.50 -55.10 42.07
CA THR A 43 -7.13 -56.37 41.44
C THR A 43 -5.73 -56.82 41.92
N GLU A 44 -5.50 -58.14 42.03
CA GLU A 44 -4.19 -58.73 42.40
C GLU A 44 -2.94 -58.15 41.68
N PRO A 45 -2.92 -57.94 40.35
CA PRO A 45 -1.79 -57.32 39.66
C PRO A 45 -1.58 -55.85 40.06
N GLU A 46 -2.64 -55.15 40.47
CA GLU A 46 -2.62 -53.74 40.83
C GLU A 46 -2.04 -53.54 42.24
N ARG A 47 -2.33 -54.48 43.16
CA ARG A 47 -1.74 -54.55 44.51
C ARG A 47 -0.24 -54.84 44.49
N LYS A 48 0.22 -55.64 43.53
CA LYS A 48 1.65 -56.01 43.36
C LYS A 48 2.47 -54.95 42.62
N ARG A 49 1.84 -53.88 42.11
CA ARG A 49 2.54 -52.85 41.33
C ARG A 49 3.34 -51.92 42.24
N ASN A 50 4.56 -51.59 41.80
CA ASN A 50 5.40 -50.62 42.51
C ASN A 50 4.69 -49.28 42.68
N LEU A 51 4.82 -48.67 43.87
CA LEU A 51 4.22 -47.38 44.20
C LEU A 51 4.58 -46.30 43.17
N PHE A 52 5.84 -46.27 42.74
CA PHE A 52 6.33 -45.33 41.72
C PHE A 52 5.62 -45.51 40.37
N LEU A 53 5.45 -46.75 39.91
CA LEU A 53 4.75 -47.03 38.65
C LEU A 53 3.26 -46.66 38.74
N ARG A 54 2.63 -46.88 39.90
CA ARG A 54 1.25 -46.44 40.16
C ARG A 54 1.14 -44.92 40.11
N ALA A 55 2.04 -44.21 40.79
CA ALA A 55 2.06 -42.74 40.83
C ALA A 55 2.30 -42.14 39.44
N PHE A 56 3.21 -42.73 38.67
CA PHE A 56 3.50 -42.30 37.32
C PHE A 56 2.30 -42.51 36.39
N THR A 57 1.62 -43.67 36.45
CA THR A 57 0.40 -43.87 35.63
C THR A 57 -0.74 -42.96 36.04
N ASP A 58 -0.88 -42.67 37.34
CA ASP A 58 -1.90 -41.76 37.84
C ASP A 58 -1.64 -40.32 37.40
N PHE A 59 -0.37 -39.89 37.43
CA PHE A 59 0.05 -38.60 36.88
C PHE A 59 -0.26 -38.48 35.38
N LEU A 60 0.07 -39.50 34.58
CA LEU A 60 -0.27 -39.51 33.15
C LEU A 60 -1.79 -39.51 32.92
N ALA A 61 -2.56 -40.22 33.75
CA ALA A 61 -4.02 -40.21 33.67
C ALA A 61 -4.60 -38.81 33.93
N PHE A 62 -4.08 -38.07 34.93
CA PHE A 62 -4.46 -36.69 35.16
C PHE A 62 -4.01 -35.74 34.03
N MET A 63 -2.86 -35.98 33.42
CA MET A 63 -2.40 -35.21 32.25
C MET A 63 -3.36 -35.37 31.07
N VAL A 64 -3.82 -36.59 30.78
CA VAL A 64 -4.83 -36.85 29.74
C VAL A 64 -6.18 -36.23 30.11
N LEU A 65 -6.59 -36.33 31.37
CA LEU A 65 -7.85 -35.75 31.86
C LEU A 65 -7.91 -34.22 31.68
N PHE A 66 -6.78 -33.53 31.83
CA PHE A 66 -6.68 -32.08 31.65
C PHE A 66 -6.21 -31.63 30.26
N ASN A 67 -6.17 -32.52 29.27
CA ASN A 67 -5.70 -32.20 27.92
C ASN A 67 -6.49 -31.05 27.24
N TYR A 68 -7.75 -30.82 27.66
CA TYR A 68 -8.56 -29.71 27.17
C TYR A 68 -8.01 -28.31 27.53
N ILE A 69 -7.07 -28.19 28.47
CA ILE A 69 -6.42 -26.91 28.81
C ILE A 69 -5.64 -26.36 27.63
N ILE A 70 -5.08 -27.23 26.77
CA ILE A 70 -4.40 -26.82 25.55
C ILE A 70 -5.44 -26.87 24.42
N PRO A 71 -5.96 -25.72 23.96
CA PRO A 71 -6.97 -25.70 22.92
C PRO A 71 -6.34 -26.09 21.58
N VAL A 72 -6.52 -27.34 21.17
CA VAL A 72 -5.98 -27.87 19.89
C VAL A 72 -6.52 -27.09 18.70
N SER A 73 -7.77 -26.60 18.78
CA SER A 73 -8.41 -25.83 17.70
C SER A 73 -7.91 -24.40 17.58
N MET A 74 -7.21 -23.83 18.58
CA MET A 74 -6.80 -22.42 18.57
C MET A 74 -5.94 -22.09 17.35
N TYR A 75 -5.01 -22.98 16.99
CA TYR A 75 -4.14 -22.79 15.83
C TYR A 75 -4.96 -22.66 14.54
N VAL A 76 -5.84 -23.62 14.29
CA VAL A 76 -6.68 -23.64 13.09
C VAL A 76 -7.62 -22.44 13.06
N THR A 77 -8.19 -22.05 14.19
CA THR A 77 -9.09 -20.88 14.25
C THR A 77 -8.36 -19.57 13.96
N VAL A 78 -7.12 -19.42 14.42
CA VAL A 78 -6.31 -18.21 14.15
C VAL A 78 -5.94 -18.16 12.66
N GLU A 79 -5.48 -19.27 12.08
CA GLU A 79 -5.19 -19.34 10.64
C GLU A 79 -6.43 -19.05 9.79
N MET A 80 -7.58 -19.60 10.18
CA MET A 80 -8.85 -19.34 9.47
C MET A 80 -9.26 -17.88 9.58
N GLN A 81 -9.07 -17.25 10.74
CA GLN A 81 -9.34 -15.83 10.93
C GLN A 81 -8.43 -14.97 10.04
N LYS A 82 -7.13 -15.29 9.93
CA LYS A 82 -6.16 -14.59 9.07
C LYS A 82 -6.57 -14.67 7.60
N PHE A 83 -6.93 -15.87 7.16
CA PHE A 83 -7.40 -16.14 5.80
C PHE A 83 -8.68 -15.36 5.48
N LEU A 84 -9.67 -15.38 6.37
CA LEU A 84 -10.88 -14.57 6.19
C LEU A 84 -10.59 -13.06 6.21
N GLY A 85 -9.65 -12.63 7.06
CA GLY A 85 -9.19 -11.24 7.13
C GLY A 85 -8.58 -10.76 5.81
N SER A 86 -7.84 -11.61 5.08
CA SER A 86 -7.30 -11.22 3.77
C SER A 86 -8.40 -10.95 2.73
N TYR A 87 -9.52 -11.69 2.76
CA TYR A 87 -10.62 -11.43 1.84
C TYR A 87 -11.28 -10.08 2.11
N PHE A 88 -11.40 -9.68 3.37
CA PHE A 88 -11.96 -8.37 3.69
C PHE A 88 -11.11 -7.22 3.13
N LEU A 89 -9.78 -7.38 3.11
CA LEU A 89 -8.89 -6.38 2.51
C LEU A 89 -9.06 -6.33 0.98
N THR A 90 -9.17 -7.49 0.32
CA THR A 90 -9.35 -7.56 -1.14
C THR A 90 -10.73 -7.09 -1.61
N TRP A 91 -11.77 -7.16 -0.76
CA TRP A 91 -13.12 -6.70 -1.08
C TRP A 91 -13.36 -5.23 -0.71
N ASP A 92 -12.35 -4.52 -0.21
CA ASP A 92 -12.50 -3.11 0.13
C ASP A 92 -12.59 -2.25 -1.12
N GLU A 93 -13.74 -1.58 -1.31
CA GLU A 93 -13.99 -0.68 -2.44
C GLU A 93 -13.21 0.63 -2.31
N GLU A 94 -12.85 1.06 -1.09
CA GLU A 94 -12.10 2.31 -0.88
C GLU A 94 -10.63 2.21 -1.33
N MET A 95 -10.11 0.98 -1.44
CA MET A 95 -8.75 0.70 -1.92
C MET A 95 -8.69 0.35 -3.42
N PHE A 96 -9.81 0.42 -4.12
CA PHE A 96 -9.86 0.15 -5.56
C PHE A 96 -9.42 1.38 -6.37
N ASP A 97 -8.47 1.19 -7.27
CA ASP A 97 -8.02 2.24 -8.18
C ASP A 97 -8.86 2.22 -9.48
N GLU A 98 -9.59 3.31 -9.74
CA GLU A 98 -10.44 3.43 -10.93
C GLU A 98 -9.63 3.57 -12.23
N ASP A 99 -8.43 4.18 -12.15
CA ASP A 99 -7.60 4.46 -13.33
C ASP A 99 -6.94 3.18 -13.87
N THR A 100 -6.38 2.35 -13.00
CA THR A 100 -5.79 1.05 -13.37
C THR A 100 -6.86 -0.05 -13.46
N GLY A 101 -8.00 0.12 -12.77
CA GLY A 101 -9.05 -0.89 -12.67
C GLY A 101 -8.65 -2.09 -11.80
N GLU A 102 -7.69 -1.90 -10.90
CA GLU A 102 -7.13 -2.94 -10.03
C GLU A 102 -7.38 -2.61 -8.56
N GLY A 103 -7.70 -3.65 -7.78
CA GLY A 103 -7.88 -3.55 -6.33
C GLY A 103 -6.69 -4.12 -5.56
N PRO A 104 -6.70 -4.03 -4.22
CA PRO A 104 -5.62 -4.52 -3.38
C PRO A 104 -5.51 -6.05 -3.44
N LEU A 105 -4.37 -6.54 -3.91
CA LEU A 105 -4.07 -7.97 -3.95
C LEU A 105 -3.26 -8.40 -2.72
N VAL A 106 -3.85 -9.26 -1.90
CA VAL A 106 -3.19 -9.83 -0.72
C VAL A 106 -2.46 -11.12 -1.08
N ASN A 107 -1.13 -11.06 -1.18
CA ASN A 107 -0.29 -12.21 -1.48
C ASN A 107 0.01 -13.10 -0.27
N THR A 108 -0.18 -12.59 0.96
CA THR A 108 0.16 -13.30 2.20
C THR A 108 -0.84 -12.95 3.30
N SER A 109 -1.60 -13.94 3.79
CA SER A 109 -2.60 -13.78 4.85
C SER A 109 -2.01 -13.58 6.25
N ASP A 110 -0.77 -14.01 6.46
CA ASP A 110 -0.16 -14.06 7.79
C ASP A 110 0.25 -12.69 8.32
N LEU A 111 0.45 -11.72 7.42
CA LEU A 111 0.95 -10.37 7.71
C LEU A 111 -0.16 -9.38 8.06
N ASN A 112 -1.44 -9.76 7.91
CA ASN A 112 -2.57 -8.86 8.12
C ASN A 112 -2.58 -8.24 9.53
N GLU A 113 -2.14 -9.00 10.54
CA GLU A 113 -2.04 -8.53 11.93
C GLU A 113 -0.79 -7.69 12.22
N GLU A 114 0.25 -7.86 11.40
CA GLU A 114 1.51 -7.09 11.52
C GLU A 114 1.36 -5.68 10.96
N LEU A 115 0.47 -5.48 9.97
CA LEU A 115 0.14 -4.16 9.43
C LEU A 115 -0.34 -3.17 10.51
N GLY A 116 -1.03 -3.64 11.56
CA GLY A 116 -1.46 -2.80 12.68
C GLY A 116 -0.35 -2.46 13.68
N GLN A 117 0.86 -3.00 13.51
CA GLN A 117 2.00 -2.85 14.43
C GLN A 117 3.19 -2.12 13.79
N ILE A 118 3.04 -1.62 12.56
CA ILE A 118 4.12 -0.91 11.88
C ILE A 118 4.36 0.45 12.55
N GLU A 119 5.62 0.76 12.86
CA GLU A 119 6.02 2.06 13.42
C GLU A 119 6.77 2.93 12.39
N TYR A 120 7.41 2.30 11.41
CA TYR A 120 8.24 2.97 10.41
C TYR A 120 7.80 2.55 9.02
N VAL A 121 7.56 3.53 8.15
CA VAL A 121 7.28 3.33 6.74
C VAL A 121 8.48 3.84 5.94
N PHE A 122 9.18 2.94 5.28
CA PHE A 122 10.22 3.29 4.32
C PHE A 122 9.60 3.38 2.94
N THR A 123 9.50 4.59 2.39
CA THR A 123 8.92 4.84 1.07
C THR A 123 10.03 5.09 0.05
N ASP A 124 9.88 4.54 -1.14
CA ASP A 124 10.68 5.00 -2.29
C ASP A 124 10.10 6.34 -2.81
N LYS A 125 10.96 7.18 -3.40
CA LYS A 125 10.51 8.46 -3.95
C LYS A 125 9.81 8.25 -5.28
N THR A 126 10.48 7.60 -6.22
CA THR A 126 10.05 7.52 -7.61
C THR A 126 9.11 6.32 -7.79
N GLY A 127 7.93 6.54 -8.34
CA GLY A 127 6.92 5.48 -8.53
C GLY A 127 6.15 5.10 -7.27
N THR A 128 6.33 5.83 -6.16
CA THR A 128 5.49 5.69 -4.95
C THR A 128 5.01 7.05 -4.45
N LEU A 129 5.91 7.98 -4.14
CA LEU A 129 5.50 9.34 -3.73
C LEU A 129 5.18 10.23 -4.93
N THR A 130 5.84 10.00 -6.06
CA THR A 130 5.62 10.73 -7.30
C THR A 130 5.22 9.77 -8.41
N GLU A 131 4.15 10.09 -9.12
CA GLU A 131 3.84 9.45 -10.39
C GLU A 131 4.97 9.66 -11.41
N ASN A 132 5.14 8.71 -12.33
CA ASN A 132 6.15 8.81 -13.38
C ASN A 132 5.64 9.64 -14.57
N ASN A 133 5.06 10.80 -14.26
CA ASN A 133 4.53 11.76 -15.20
C ASN A 133 5.21 13.10 -14.92
N MET A 134 5.98 13.58 -15.89
CA MET A 134 6.78 14.79 -15.75
C MET A 134 6.14 15.89 -16.60
N GLU A 135 5.97 17.07 -16.02
CA GLU A 135 5.41 18.23 -16.71
C GLU A 135 6.44 19.35 -16.80
N PHE A 136 6.48 20.03 -17.95
CA PHE A 136 7.30 21.22 -18.14
C PHE A 136 6.58 22.45 -17.59
N VAL A 137 7.06 22.96 -16.44
CA VAL A 137 6.37 24.01 -15.68
C VAL A 137 6.93 25.42 -15.93
N GLU A 138 8.25 25.55 -15.98
CA GLU A 138 8.93 26.84 -16.17
C GLU A 138 10.31 26.64 -16.80
N CYS A 139 10.79 27.66 -17.52
CA CYS A 139 12.17 27.73 -17.99
C CYS A 139 12.75 29.13 -17.85
N CYS A 140 14.07 29.22 -17.79
CA CYS A 140 14.78 30.48 -17.73
C CYS A 140 15.70 30.62 -18.94
N ILE A 141 15.51 31.67 -19.73
CA ILE A 141 16.29 31.99 -20.93
C ILE A 141 16.91 33.37 -20.72
N GLU A 142 18.24 33.45 -20.71
CA GLU A 142 18.99 34.72 -20.58
C GLU A 142 18.59 35.58 -19.35
N GLY A 143 18.16 34.92 -18.25
CA GLY A 143 17.73 35.60 -17.02
C GLY A 143 16.26 36.00 -16.99
N HIS A 144 15.51 35.71 -18.05
CA HIS A 144 14.05 35.85 -18.09
C HIS A 144 13.39 34.50 -17.79
N VAL A 145 12.45 34.49 -16.83
CA VAL A 145 11.69 33.29 -16.46
C VAL A 145 10.39 33.25 -17.26
N TYR A 146 10.16 32.15 -17.96
CA TYR A 146 8.97 31.86 -18.74
C TYR A 146 8.21 30.75 -18.03
N VAL A 147 6.95 31.01 -17.71
CA VAL A 147 6.08 30.06 -17.05
C VAL A 147 4.92 29.77 -18.00
N PRO A 148 4.89 28.61 -18.68
CA PRO A 148 3.75 28.20 -19.51
C PRO A 148 2.40 28.17 -18.75
N HIS A 149 2.40 27.96 -17.42
CA HIS A 149 1.19 27.97 -16.60
C HIS A 149 1.36 28.79 -15.31
N VAL A 150 0.57 29.87 -15.14
CA VAL A 150 0.52 30.61 -13.88
C VAL A 150 -0.25 29.80 -12.83
N ILE A 151 0.44 28.98 -12.06
CA ILE A 151 -0.15 28.27 -10.91
C ILE A 151 -0.18 29.23 -9.72
N CYS A 152 -1.33 29.87 -9.50
CA CYS A 152 -1.61 30.56 -8.23
C CYS A 152 -2.36 29.59 -7.31
N ASN A 153 -1.80 29.27 -6.14
CA ASN A 153 -2.54 28.62 -5.04
C ASN A 153 -3.36 27.36 -5.40
N GLY A 154 -2.78 26.41 -6.15
CA GLY A 154 -3.40 25.10 -6.38
C GLY A 154 -4.63 25.08 -7.29
N GLN A 155 -4.88 26.14 -8.07
CA GLN A 155 -5.89 26.14 -9.13
C GLN A 155 -5.23 26.36 -10.49
N VAL A 156 -5.47 25.44 -11.43
CA VAL A 156 -5.08 25.57 -12.83
C VAL A 156 -6.06 26.56 -13.48
N LEU A 157 -5.66 27.84 -13.57
CA LEU A 157 -6.43 28.84 -14.31
C LEU A 157 -6.10 28.70 -15.80
N ASN A 158 -7.00 28.10 -16.57
CA ASN A 158 -6.83 27.94 -18.01
C ASN A 158 -7.23 29.20 -18.81
N ASP A 159 -7.23 30.37 -18.19
CA ASP A 159 -7.56 31.60 -18.91
C ASP A 159 -6.95 32.85 -18.27
N CYS A 160 -6.52 33.74 -19.14
CA CYS A 160 -5.59 34.82 -18.88
C CYS A 160 -6.21 35.93 -18.02
N THR A 161 -5.64 36.25 -16.85
CA THR A 161 -5.62 37.63 -16.30
C THR A 161 -4.47 37.76 -15.31
N GLY A 162 -3.33 38.27 -15.78
CA GLY A 162 -2.35 38.88 -14.90
C GLY A 162 -3.01 40.11 -14.25
N ILE A 163 -3.24 40.02 -12.94
CA ILE A 163 -3.62 41.15 -12.12
C ILE A 163 -2.38 42.04 -12.00
N ASP A 164 -2.29 43.08 -12.82
CA ASP A 164 -1.66 44.30 -12.38
C ASP A 164 -2.71 45.11 -11.61
N MET A 165 -2.44 45.37 -10.32
CA MET A 165 -3.09 46.47 -9.64
C MET A 165 -2.75 47.75 -10.41
N ILE A 166 -3.74 48.36 -11.06
CA ILE A 166 -4.12 49.79 -11.01
C ILE A 166 -5.06 50.07 -12.20
N ASP A 167 -6.33 50.29 -11.85
CA ASP A 167 -7.35 51.14 -12.48
C ASP A 167 -7.65 51.02 -14.00
N SER A 168 -8.75 50.32 -14.35
CA SER A 168 -9.87 50.82 -15.18
C SER A 168 -10.83 49.71 -15.63
N SER A 169 -12.14 49.99 -15.57
CA SER A 169 -13.26 49.10 -15.92
C SER A 169 -13.75 49.34 -17.39
N PRO A 170 -14.84 48.74 -17.90
CA PRO A 170 -14.82 47.55 -18.76
C PRO A 170 -15.40 47.78 -20.18
N GLY A 171 -15.09 46.92 -21.14
CA GLY A 171 -15.92 46.79 -22.34
C GLY A 171 -15.28 46.11 -23.56
N GLY A 172 -16.04 45.25 -24.23
CA GLY A 172 -15.90 45.04 -25.68
C GLY A 172 -15.48 43.64 -26.15
N SER A 173 -16.46 42.75 -26.25
CA SER A 173 -16.61 41.66 -27.21
C SER A 173 -15.53 41.41 -28.28
N GLY A 174 -15.05 40.16 -28.33
CA GLY A 174 -15.04 39.37 -29.56
C GLY A 174 -13.80 39.46 -30.46
N LYS A 175 -13.12 38.31 -30.59
CA LYS A 175 -12.21 37.93 -31.70
C LYS A 175 -10.85 38.65 -31.76
N VAL A 176 -9.96 38.35 -30.80
CA VAL A 176 -8.53 38.71 -30.86
C VAL A 176 -7.64 37.56 -30.32
N TRP A 177 -8.07 36.30 -30.44
CA TRP A 177 -7.40 35.18 -29.76
C TRP A 177 -6.08 34.73 -30.41
N GLU A 178 -5.86 35.03 -31.69
CA GLU A 178 -4.70 34.51 -32.44
C GLU A 178 -3.49 35.46 -32.45
N LEU A 179 -3.68 36.72 -32.02
CA LEU A 179 -2.60 37.72 -31.98
C LEU A 179 -2.08 38.00 -30.55
N PHE A 180 -2.75 37.49 -29.52
CA PHE A 180 -2.43 37.84 -28.12
C PHE A 180 -1.47 36.86 -27.44
N LEU A 181 -1.40 35.59 -27.86
CA LEU A 181 -0.41 34.65 -27.33
C LEU A 181 1.04 35.07 -27.65
N CYS A 182 1.24 35.78 -28.76
CA CYS A 182 2.56 36.26 -29.16
C CYS A 182 3.06 37.46 -28.34
N THR A 183 2.22 38.06 -27.49
CA THR A 183 2.60 39.28 -26.74
C THR A 183 2.92 39.02 -25.26
N TYR A 184 2.54 37.86 -24.71
CA TYR A 184 2.84 37.51 -23.30
C TYR A 184 3.93 36.45 -23.15
N PHE A 185 4.32 35.77 -24.23
CA PHE A 185 5.55 34.97 -24.29
C PHE A 185 6.76 35.76 -24.78
N PHE A 186 6.55 36.91 -25.44
CA PHE A 186 7.62 37.80 -25.89
C PHE A 186 7.55 39.11 -25.11
N PRO A 187 8.42 39.34 -24.10
CA PRO A 187 8.58 40.68 -23.57
C PRO A 187 9.12 41.57 -24.70
N MET A 188 8.41 42.66 -24.95
CA MET A 188 8.85 43.88 -25.63
C MET A 188 10.17 43.76 -26.45
N LYS A 189 10.00 43.44 -27.73
CA LYS A 189 10.93 43.54 -28.87
C LYS A 189 12.28 44.26 -28.57
N HIS A 190 13.28 43.48 -28.21
CA HIS A 190 14.69 43.83 -28.44
C HIS A 190 15.18 42.93 -29.59
N GLU A 191 15.69 43.53 -30.68
CA GLU A 191 15.98 42.84 -31.96
C GLU A 191 17.00 41.69 -31.84
N ASN A 192 17.73 41.60 -30.73
CA ASN A 192 18.69 40.53 -30.41
C ASN A 192 18.16 39.45 -29.43
N GLY A 193 17.03 39.67 -28.76
CA GLY A 193 16.49 38.75 -27.74
C GLY A 193 15.76 37.54 -28.37
N THR A 194 15.04 37.78 -29.45
CA THR A 194 14.20 36.78 -30.12
C THR A 194 15.00 35.65 -30.78
N GLU A 195 16.21 35.95 -31.29
CA GLU A 195 17.07 34.91 -31.87
C GLU A 195 17.54 33.89 -30.83
N ARG A 196 17.78 34.32 -29.58
CA ARG A 196 18.27 33.43 -28.51
C ARG A 196 17.17 32.53 -27.97
N GLU A 197 15.96 33.05 -27.84
CA GLU A 197 14.76 32.28 -27.49
C GLU A 197 14.49 31.20 -28.54
N GLU A 198 14.49 31.56 -29.83
CA GLU A 198 14.33 30.60 -30.93
C GLU A 198 15.43 29.52 -30.94
N LEU A 199 16.69 29.90 -30.68
CA LEU A 199 17.80 28.96 -30.57
C LEU A 199 17.64 28.01 -29.39
N PHE A 200 17.13 28.48 -28.25
CA PHE A 200 16.88 27.67 -27.06
C PHE A 200 15.81 26.61 -27.32
N PHE A 201 14.65 26.99 -27.89
CA PHE A 201 13.60 26.03 -28.22
C PHE A 201 14.02 25.06 -29.33
N ARG A 202 14.80 25.52 -30.32
CA ARG A 202 15.40 24.61 -31.31
C ARG A 202 16.35 23.61 -30.67
N ALA A 203 17.17 24.03 -29.71
CA ALA A 203 18.09 23.12 -29.01
C ALA A 203 17.30 22.06 -28.24
N LEU A 204 16.23 22.43 -27.54
CA LEU A 204 15.37 21.48 -26.83
C LEU A 204 14.68 20.49 -27.78
N CYS A 205 14.19 20.93 -28.94
CA CYS A 205 13.55 20.07 -29.95
C CYS A 205 14.53 19.19 -30.76
N LEU A 206 15.83 19.44 -30.69
CA LEU A 206 16.85 18.70 -31.45
C LEU A 206 17.69 17.79 -30.57
N CYS A 207 17.89 18.15 -29.30
CA CYS A 207 18.74 17.44 -28.36
C CYS A 207 17.93 16.48 -27.48
N HIS A 208 17.17 15.57 -28.09
CA HIS A 208 16.42 14.54 -27.39
C HIS A 208 16.41 13.22 -28.15
N THR A 209 16.05 12.12 -27.47
CA THR A 209 15.87 10.80 -28.10
C THR A 209 14.40 10.40 -28.29
N VAL A 210 13.48 11.32 -27.99
CA VAL A 210 12.02 11.13 -28.15
C VAL A 210 11.67 10.71 -29.58
N GLN A 211 10.92 9.62 -29.67
CA GLN A 211 10.34 9.11 -30.89
C GLN A 211 8.88 9.54 -30.99
N VAL A 212 8.46 9.94 -32.19
CA VAL A 212 7.08 10.32 -32.48
C VAL A 212 6.38 9.11 -33.07
N LYS A 213 5.31 8.68 -32.42
CA LYS A 213 4.41 7.66 -32.93
C LYS A 213 3.10 8.33 -33.34
N ASP A 214 2.74 8.19 -34.61
CA ASP A 214 1.44 8.62 -35.10
C ASP A 214 0.35 7.71 -34.52
N ASP A 215 -0.74 8.31 -34.05
CA ASP A 215 -1.89 7.58 -33.52
C ASP A 215 -2.71 7.00 -34.68
N ASP A 216 -2.39 5.77 -35.07
CA ASP A 216 -3.15 5.00 -36.06
C ASP A 216 -4.46 4.48 -35.42
N SER A 217 -5.37 5.37 -35.04
CA SER A 217 -6.72 4.98 -34.62
C SER A 217 -7.55 4.54 -35.84
N VAL A 218 -7.27 3.33 -36.36
CA VAL A 218 -8.06 2.66 -37.40
C VAL A 218 -9.11 1.76 -36.78
N ASP A 219 -10.13 2.35 -36.16
CA ASP A 219 -11.46 1.72 -36.08
C ASP A 219 -12.56 2.80 -36.09
N GLY A 220 -13.55 2.58 -36.95
CA GLY A 220 -14.39 3.62 -37.55
C GLY A 220 -15.20 4.50 -36.60
N LEU A 221 -15.00 5.82 -36.70
CA LEU A 221 -16.08 6.77 -36.98
C LEU A 221 -15.46 8.06 -37.53
N LYS A 222 -15.96 8.57 -38.66
CA LYS A 222 -15.54 9.86 -39.25
C LYS A 222 -15.82 10.99 -38.25
N LYS A 223 -14.85 11.35 -37.41
CA LYS A 223 -14.85 12.63 -36.69
C LYS A 223 -14.38 13.73 -37.65
N ASN A 224 -15.11 14.84 -37.62
CA ASN A 224 -14.95 16.01 -38.48
C ASN A 224 -13.49 16.52 -38.55
N GLN A 225 -13.15 17.12 -39.70
CA GLN A 225 -11.83 17.59 -40.15
C GLN A 225 -11.18 18.73 -39.33
N LEU A 226 -11.32 18.74 -38.00
CA LEU A 226 -10.70 19.74 -37.13
C LEU A 226 -10.07 19.15 -35.86
N SER A 227 -9.76 17.85 -35.85
CA SER A 227 -8.94 17.25 -34.79
C SER A 227 -7.52 17.16 -35.31
N ARG A 228 -6.63 18.01 -34.79
CA ARG A 228 -5.17 17.95 -34.96
C ARG A 228 -4.74 16.49 -34.72
N ARG A 229 -3.92 15.91 -35.62
CA ARG A 229 -3.38 14.55 -35.45
C ARG A 229 -2.77 14.45 -34.05
N SER A 230 -3.28 13.55 -33.20
CA SER A 230 -2.62 13.21 -31.95
C SER A 230 -1.36 12.44 -32.31
N CYS A 231 -0.20 13.01 -31.98
CA CYS A 231 1.07 12.29 -32.04
C CYS A 231 1.44 11.93 -30.60
N ILE A 232 1.84 10.68 -30.37
CA ILE A 232 2.26 10.19 -29.06
C ILE A 232 3.78 10.23 -29.02
N TYR A 233 4.33 10.86 -27.98
CA TYR A 233 5.77 10.94 -27.75
C TYR A 233 6.21 9.78 -26.85
N ILE A 234 7.27 9.07 -27.27
CA ILE A 234 7.80 7.93 -26.54
C ILE A 234 9.31 8.15 -26.35
N SER A 235 9.78 8.09 -25.11
CA SER A 235 11.22 8.08 -24.78
C SER A 235 11.50 7.13 -23.63
N SER A 236 12.76 6.73 -23.48
CA SER A 236 13.24 6.00 -22.30
C SER A 236 13.27 6.86 -21.04
N SER A 237 13.26 8.19 -21.19
CA SER A 237 13.31 9.13 -20.09
C SER A 237 12.09 10.08 -20.13
N PRO A 238 11.28 10.15 -19.05
CA PRO A 238 10.02 10.91 -19.04
C PRO A 238 10.23 12.44 -19.04
N ASP A 239 11.38 12.91 -18.58
CA ASP A 239 11.80 14.32 -18.65
C ASP A 239 11.99 14.81 -20.09
N GLU A 240 12.56 14.00 -20.98
CA GLU A 240 12.66 14.34 -22.40
C GLU A 240 11.28 14.48 -23.06
N VAL A 241 10.33 13.61 -22.69
CA VAL A 241 8.94 13.69 -23.17
C VAL A 241 8.30 14.98 -22.69
N ALA A 242 8.44 15.30 -21.39
CA ALA A 242 7.92 16.51 -20.79
C ALA A 242 8.43 17.79 -21.50
N LEU A 243 9.72 17.82 -21.84
CA LEU A 243 10.33 18.95 -22.55
C LEU A 243 9.74 19.11 -23.96
N VAL A 244 9.59 18.02 -24.71
CA VAL A 244 9.06 18.07 -26.08
C VAL A 244 7.57 18.45 -26.08
N GLU A 245 6.78 17.88 -25.16
CA GLU A 245 5.37 18.24 -24.99
C GLU A 245 5.18 19.68 -24.51
N GLY A 246 6.03 20.15 -23.60
CA GLY A 246 6.01 21.52 -23.09
C GLY A 246 6.25 22.58 -24.16
N ILE A 247 7.04 22.26 -25.20
CA ILE A 247 7.33 23.18 -26.31
C ILE A 247 6.25 23.14 -27.40
N GLN A 248 5.53 22.02 -27.51
CA GLN A 248 4.47 21.87 -28.50
C GLN A 248 3.20 22.68 -28.15
N ARG A 249 2.95 22.90 -26.84
CA ARG A 249 1.79 23.62 -26.31
C ARG A 249 1.91 25.13 -26.53
#